data_AF-A0A943AJN8-F1
#
_entry.id   AF-A0A943AJN8-F1
#
_cell.length_a   1.000
_cell.length_b   1.000
_cell.length_c   1.000
_cell.angle_alpha   90.00
_cell.angle_beta   90.00
_cell.angle_gamma   90.00
#
_symmetry.space_group_name_H-M   'P 1'
#
loop_
_entity.id
_entity.type
_entity.pdbx_description
1 polymer ?
#
loop_
_entity_poly.entity_id
_entity_poly.type
_entity_poly.pdbx_seq_one_letter_code
_entity_poly.pdbx_strand_id
1 'polypeptide(L)' 'MRSLMVDDEICGVFYSNELVKQYREIFEKDILHCNPYTLEMFQGRTQKEKFMASIFLLFAPLM' A
#
# COMPACT_ATOMS: atom_id res chain seq x y z
N MET A 1 9.90 -2.40 4.66
CA MET A 1 10.39 -3.55 3.88
C MET A 1 10.34 -4.81 4.74
N ARG A 2 9.28 -4.98 5.55
CA ARG A 2 9.17 -6.06 6.53
C ARG A 2 8.49 -7.29 5.92
N SER A 3 7.41 -7.06 5.20
CA SER A 3 6.71 -8.00 4.32
C SER A 3 7.62 -8.83 3.41
N LEU A 4 8.74 -8.26 2.94
CA LEU A 4 9.66 -8.92 2.01
C LEU A 4 10.86 -9.62 2.68
N MET A 5 11.11 -9.38 3.98
CA MET A 5 12.36 -9.80 4.64
C MET A 5 12.17 -10.49 5.99
N VAL A 6 11.02 -10.30 6.64
CA VAL A 6 10.81 -10.71 8.04
C VAL A 6 9.50 -11.46 8.20
N ASP A 7 8.45 -11.11 7.44
CA ASP A 7 7.15 -11.77 7.53
C ASP A 7 7.09 -12.98 6.57
N ASP A 8 6.54 -14.10 7.05
CA ASP A 8 6.25 -15.27 6.22
C ASP A 8 4.97 -15.04 5.41
N GLU A 9 5.10 -14.29 4.31
CA GLU A 9 3.99 -14.04 3.39
C GLU A 9 3.87 -15.14 2.33
N ILE A 10 2.63 -15.58 2.06
CA ILE A 10 2.31 -16.48 0.97
C ILE A 10 1.58 -15.69 -0.12
N CYS A 11 2.22 -15.56 -1.29
CA CYS A 11 1.63 -14.92 -2.45
C CYS A 11 1.08 -15.96 -3.43
N GLY A 12 -0.25 -15.97 -3.63
CA GLY A 12 -0.91 -16.80 -4.63
C GLY A 12 -0.82 -16.17 -6.03
N VAL A 13 -0.31 -16.93 -7.00
CA VAL A 13 -0.31 -16.52 -8.42
C VAL A 13 -1.47 -17.21 -9.14
N PHE A 14 -2.39 -16.42 -9.68
CA PHE A 14 -3.56 -16.93 -10.38
C PHE A 14 -3.33 -16.96 -11.90
N TYR A 15 -3.50 -18.13 -12.50
CA TYR A 15 -3.39 -18.34 -13.95
C TYR A 15 -4.74 -18.47 -14.68
N SER A 16 -5.85 -18.56 -13.93
CA SER A 16 -7.18 -18.61 -14.52
C SER A 16 -7.55 -17.27 -15.14
N ASN A 17 -7.79 -17.25 -16.46
CA ASN A 17 -8.17 -16.04 -17.19
C ASN A 17 -9.46 -15.41 -16.66
N GLU A 18 -10.42 -16.23 -16.22
CA GLU A 18 -11.68 -15.75 -15.65
C GLU A 18 -11.46 -15.02 -14.33
N LEU A 19 -10.66 -15.60 -13.43
CA LEU A 19 -10.32 -14.96 -12.16
C LEU A 19 -9.51 -13.68 -12.39
N VAL A 20 -8.50 -13.73 -13.26
CA VAL A 20 -7.69 -12.54 -13.59
C VAL A 20 -8.55 -11.41 -14.15
N LYS A 21 -9.54 -11.73 -14.98
CA LYS A 21 -10.48 -10.74 -15.51
C LYS A 21 -11.33 -10.11 -14.40
N GLN A 22 -11.90 -10.91 -13.51
CA GLN A 22 -12.72 -10.42 -12.38
C GLN A 22 -11.91 -9.49 -11.47
N TYR A 23 -10.70 -9.89 -11.07
CA TYR A 23 -9.85 -9.06 -10.23
C TYR A 23 -9.41 -7.77 -10.94
N ARG A 24 -9.19 -7.83 -12.26
CA ARG A 24 -8.90 -6.62 -13.05
C ARG A 24 -10.09 -5.66 -13.02
N GLU A 25 -11.31 -6.15 -13.22
CA GLU A 25 -12.51 -5.30 -13.20
C GLU A 25 -12.71 -4.63 -11.83
N ILE A 26 -12.42 -5.34 -10.73
CA ILE A 26 -12.41 -4.76 -9.38
C ILE A 26 -11.37 -3.66 -9.27
N PHE A 27 -10.12 -3.93 -9.69
CA PHE A 27 -9.05 -2.95 -9.67
C PHE A 27 -9.37 -1.68 -10.47
N GLU A 28 -9.89 -1.83 -11.70
CA GLU A 28 -10.29 -0.71 -12.56
C GLU A 28 -11.43 0.10 -11.94
N LYS A 29 -12.36 -0.56 -11.24
CA LYS A 29 -13.40 0.16 -10.50
C LYS A 29 -12.80 0.93 -9.33
N ASP A 30 -11.92 0.31 -8.55
CA ASP A 30 -11.36 0.90 -7.35
C ASP A 30 -10.46 2.09 -7.67
N ILE A 31 -9.63 2.00 -8.71
CA ILE A 31 -8.71 3.08 -9.10
C ILE A 31 -9.46 4.35 -9.52
N LEU A 32 -10.65 4.22 -10.11
CA LEU A 32 -11.50 5.36 -10.48
C LEU A 32 -12.07 6.11 -9.27
N HIS A 33 -12.15 5.47 -8.10
CA HIS A 33 -12.65 6.06 -6.86
C HIS A 33 -11.52 6.42 -5.89
N CYS A 34 -10.26 6.25 -6.30
CA CYS A 34 -9.09 6.61 -5.52
C CYS A 34 -8.68 8.07 -5.77
N ASN A 35 -8.23 8.73 -4.71
CA ASN A 35 -7.62 10.05 -4.84
C ASN A 35 -6.14 9.91 -5.22
N PRO A 36 -5.67 10.60 -6.27
CA PRO A 36 -4.26 10.56 -6.65
C PRO A 36 -3.41 11.17 -5.54
N TYR A 37 -2.34 10.48 -5.17
CA TYR A 37 -1.40 10.96 -4.16
C TYR A 37 -0.28 11.77 -4.83
N THR A 38 -0.32 13.10 -4.71
CA THR A 38 0.65 13.99 -5.36
C THR A 38 1.83 14.35 -4.46
N LEU A 39 2.93 14.82 -5.08
CA LEU A 39 4.10 15.31 -4.36
C LEU A 39 3.78 16.52 -3.48
N GLU A 40 2.86 17.38 -3.91
CA GLU A 40 2.41 18.56 -3.15
C GLU A 40 1.69 18.12 -1.87
N MET A 41 0.83 17.10 -1.96
CA MET A 41 0.19 16.48 -0.78
C MET A 41 1.22 15.84 0.15
N PHE A 42 2.30 15.28 -0.39
CA PHE A 42 3.41 14.75 0.43
C PHE A 42 4.15 15.87 1.19
N GLN A 43 4.43 16.99 0.53
CA GLN A 43 5.17 18.10 1.12
C GLN A 43 4.32 18.89 2.13
N GLY A 44 3.04 19.07 1.81
CA GLY A 44 2.03 19.77 2.60
C GLY A 44 1.53 19.02 3.84
N ARG A 45 2.03 17.80 4.10
CA ARG A 45 1.76 17.07 5.35
C ARG A 45 2.12 17.93 6.56
N THR A 46 1.25 17.92 7.55
CA THR A 46 1.44 18.62 8.81
C THR A 46 2.60 18.04 9.62
N GLN A 47 3.22 18.87 10.47
CA GLN A 47 4.33 18.43 11.34
C GLN A 47 3.95 17.24 12.23
N LYS A 48 2.67 17.12 12.60
CA LYS A 48 2.15 15.98 13.35
C LYS A 48 2.24 14.67 12.56
N GLU A 49 1.86 14.68 11.28
CA GLU A 49 1.94 13.50 10.40
C GLU A 49 3.39 13.09 10.15
N LYS A 50 4.28 14.07 9.98
CA LYS A 50 5.72 13.83 9.84
C LYS A 50 6.32 13.18 11.10
N PHE A 51 5.98 13.71 12.28
CA PHE A 51 6.44 13.17 13.55
C PHE A 51 5.88 11.77 13.84
N MET A 52 4.59 11.53 13.58
CA MET A 52 3.98 10.21 13.73
C MET A 52 4.58 9.18 12.77
N ALA A 53 4.89 9.57 11.52
CA ALA A 53 5.61 8.70 10.59
C ALA A 53 7.03 8.36 11.09
N SER A 54 7.74 9.33 11.68
CA SER A 54 9.05 9.09 12.29
C SER A 54 8.99 8.16 13.51
N ILE A 55 7.98 8.31 14.38
CA ILE A 55 7.73 7.39 15.49
C ILE A 55 7.44 5.98 14.94
N PHE A 56 6.52 5.87 13.97
CA PHE A 56 6.18 4.59 13.36
C PHE A 56 7.42 3.89 12.78
N LEU A 57 8.31 4.61 12.10
CA LEU A 57 9.57 4.08 11.56
C LEU A 57 10.49 3.50 12.64
N LEU A 58 10.53 4.09 13.84
CA LEU A 58 11.33 3.56 14.95
C LEU A 58 10.80 2.22 15.45
N PHE A 59 9.49 1.98 15.35
CA PHE A 59 8.82 0.74 15.77
C PHE A 59 8.52 -0.22 14.60
N ALA A 60 8.79 0.19 13.35
CA ALA A 60 8.62 -0.65 12.16
C ALA A 60 9.41 -1.98 12.18
N PRO A 61 10.58 -2.12 12.84
CA PRO A 61 11.23 -3.43 12.98
C PRO A 61 10.71 -4.28 14.15
N LEU A 62 9.86 -3.71 15.01
CA LEU A 62 9.29 -4.37 16.20
C LEU A 62 7.86 -4.88 15.97
N MET A 63 7.09 -4.15 15.16
CA MET A 63 5.83 -4.66 14.64
C MET A 63 6.10 -5.74 13.67
#